data_AF-A0A2A6LLQ8-F1
#
_entry.id   AF-A0A2A6LLQ8-F1
#
_cell.length_a   1.000
_cell.length_b   1.000
_cell.length_c   1.000
_cell.angle_alpha   90.00
_cell.angle_beta   90.00
_cell.angle_gamma   90.00
#
_symmetry.space_group_name_H-M   'P 1'
#
loop_
_entity.id
_entity.type
_entity.pdbx_description
1 polymer ?
#
loop_
_entity_poly.entity_id
_entity_poly.type
_entity_poly.pdbx_seq_one_letter_code
_entity_poly.pdbx_strand_id
1 'polypeptide(L)' 'MTQREAIFPANRHSLYEEHGYSAAIRSGDLLFVSGQVGSRSDGTPEPDFERQVRLAFE' A
#
# COMPACT_ATOMS: atom_id res chain seq x y z
N MET A 1 11.85 6.94 22.74
CA MET A 1 11.91 6.85 21.27
C MET A 1 10.50 6.57 20.77
N THR A 2 10.04 7.23 19.71
CA THR A 2 8.76 6.87 19.07
C THR A 2 8.93 5.51 18.39
N GLN A 3 8.08 4.55 18.75
CA GLN A 3 8.11 3.21 18.17
C GLN A 3 7.53 3.27 16.75
N ARG A 4 8.25 2.68 15.78
CA ARG A 4 7.75 2.47 14.43
C ARG A 4 6.92 1.20 14.40
N GLU A 5 5.67 1.30 13.97
CA GLU A 5 4.77 0.17 13.80
C GLU A 5 4.44 0.01 12.32
N ALA A 6 4.74 -1.17 11.75
CA ALA A 6 4.42 -1.47 10.36
C ALA A 6 2.97 -1.94 10.25
N ILE A 7 2.22 -1.32 9.33
CA ILE A 7 0.81 -1.59 9.09
C ILE A 7 0.66 -2.16 7.67
N PHE A 8 -0.19 -3.17 7.54
CA PHE A 8 -0.52 -3.81 6.27
C PHE A 8 -2.05 -3.90 6.11
N PRO A 9 -2.61 -3.73 4.89
CA PRO A 9 -4.01 -3.99 4.61
C PRO A 9 -4.36 -5.46 4.87
N ALA A 10 -5.63 -5.73 5.20
CA ALA A 10 -6.11 -7.10 5.37
C ALA A 10 -5.95 -7.93 4.09
N ASN A 11 -6.20 -7.31 2.93
CA ASN A 11 -5.94 -7.89 1.62
C ASN A 11 -4.55 -7.49 1.15
N ARG A 12 -3.54 -8.16 1.69
CA ARG A 12 -2.13 -7.83 1.46
C ARG A 12 -1.77 -8.02 -0.03
N HIS A 13 -1.31 -6.96 -0.68
CA HIS A 13 -0.64 -7.09 -1.97
C HIS A 13 0.68 -7.85 -1.79
N SER A 14 0.96 -8.80 -2.68
CA SER A 14 2.22 -9.55 -2.73
C SER A 14 3.46 -8.65 -2.83
N LEU A 15 3.28 -7.46 -3.44
CA LEU A 15 4.32 -6.45 -3.65
C LEU A 15 5.05 -6.04 -2.36
N TYR A 16 4.35 -5.97 -1.23
CA TYR A 16 4.97 -5.55 0.04
C TYR A 16 5.96 -6.59 0.58
N GLU A 17 5.60 -7.87 0.44
CA GLU A 17 6.48 -8.97 0.83
C GLU A 17 7.63 -9.13 -0.16
N GLU A 18 7.33 -9.07 -1.45
CA GLU A 18 8.30 -9.23 -2.53
C GLU A 18 9.42 -8.18 -2.48
N HIS A 19 9.06 -6.92 -2.24
CA HIS A 19 10.01 -5.80 -2.27
C HIS A 19 10.48 -5.33 -0.88
N GLY A 20 10.03 -5.99 0.20
CA GLY A 20 10.55 -5.78 1.55
C GLY A 20 10.23 -4.41 2.15
N TYR A 21 9.05 -3.85 1.85
CA TYR A 21 8.61 -2.55 2.39
C TYR A 21 7.23 -2.63 3.04
N SER A 22 6.94 -1.69 3.95
CA SER A 22 5.65 -1.62 4.65
C SER A 22 4.62 -0.83 3.85
N ALA A 23 3.33 -1.18 3.97
CA ALA A 23 2.27 -0.39 3.35
C ALA A 23 2.13 0.98 4.02
N ALA A 24 2.24 1.02 5.34
CA ALA A 24 2.40 2.25 6.10
C ALA A 24 3.25 2.03 7.35
N ILE A 25 3.80 3.12 7.89
CA ILE A 25 4.42 3.17 9.21
C ILE A 25 3.65 4.16 10.08
N ARG A 26 3.18 3.70 11.24
CA ARG A 26 2.71 4.59 12.31
C ARG A 26 3.87 5.00 13.20
N SER A 27 3.95 6.29 13.51
CA SER A 27 4.92 6.86 14.45
C SER A 27 4.21 7.90 15.32
N GLY A 28 3.84 7.50 16.54
CA GLY A 28 2.98 8.31 17.41
C GLY A 28 1.61 8.56 16.77
N ASP A 29 1.27 9.82 16.57
CA ASP A 29 0.00 10.28 16.01
C ASP A 29 0.03 10.46 14.48
N LEU A 30 1.19 10.20 13.84
CA LEU A 30 1.34 10.30 12.39
C LEU A 30 1.31 8.92 11.74
N LEU A 31 0.68 8.86 10.57
CA LEU A 31 0.68 7.70 9.68
C LEU A 31 1.33 8.08 8.36
N PHE A 32 2.45 7.42 8.04
CA PHE A 32 3.18 7.61 6.79
C PHE A 32 2.83 6.46 5.86
N VAL A 33 2.06 6.74 4.82
CA VAL A 33 1.55 5.74 3.86
C VAL A 33 2.47 5.70 2.65
N SER A 34 2.89 4.50 2.24
CA SER A 34 3.61 4.29 0.98
C SER A 34 2.72 4.67 -0.21
N GLY A 35 3.31 5.03 -1.35
CA GLY A 35 2.55 5.37 -2.54
C GLY A 35 1.60 4.23 -2.94
N GLN A 36 0.29 4.50 -2.93
CA GLN A 36 -0.71 3.55 -3.37
C GLN A 36 -0.87 3.61 -4.89
N VAL A 37 -1.08 2.45 -5.50
CA VAL A 37 -1.23 2.29 -6.95
C VAL A 37 -2.44 1.43 -7.24
N GLY A 38 -3.09 1.65 -8.38
CA GLY A 38 -4.19 0.83 -8.86
C GLY A 38 -3.70 -0.51 -9.38
N SER A 39 -3.22 -1.36 -8.47
CA SER A 39 -2.79 -2.72 -8.78
C SER A 39 -3.89 -3.73 -8.45
N ARG A 40 -4.00 -4.75 -9.28
CA ARG A 40 -4.83 -5.93 -9.02
C ARG A 40 -4.18 -6.80 -7.95
N SER A 41 -4.90 -7.82 -7.48
CA SER A 41 -4.42 -8.75 -6.45
C SER A 41 -3.16 -9.52 -6.86
N ASP A 42 -2.92 -9.68 -8.15
CA ASP A 42 -1.72 -10.31 -8.73
C ASP A 42 -0.53 -9.35 -8.89
N GLY A 43 -0.69 -8.09 -8.47
CA GLY A 43 0.34 -7.04 -8.57
C GLY A 43 0.38 -6.33 -9.92
N THR A 44 -0.39 -6.76 -10.92
CA THR A 44 -0.43 -6.09 -12.23
C THR A 44 -1.21 -4.77 -12.17
N PRO A 45 -0.83 -3.74 -12.95
CA PRO A 45 -1.59 -2.51 -13.01
C PRO A 45 -2.96 -2.71 -13.70
N GLU A 46 -3.98 -1.99 -13.24
CA GLU A 46 -5.22 -1.87 -14.01
C GLU A 46 -4.96 -1.16 -15.36
N PRO A 47 -5.32 -1.76 -16.51
CA PRO A 47 -5.01 -1.20 -17.83
C PRO A 47 -5.77 0.08 -18.19
N ASP A 48 -6.99 0.25 -17.68
CA ASP A 48 -7.74 1.48 -17.91
C ASP A 48 -7.31 2.56 -16.90
N PHE A 49 -6.94 3.74 -17.40
CA PHE A 49 -6.38 4.80 -16.54
C PHE A 49 -7.36 5.29 -15.48
N GLU A 50 -8.63 5.53 -15.83
CA GLU A 50 -9.61 6.03 -14.88
C GLU A 50 -9.86 5.00 -13.77
N ARG A 51 -10.00 3.73 -14.15
CA ARG A 51 -10.14 2.62 -13.19
C ARG A 51 -8.89 2.42 -12.35
N GLN A 52 -7.70 2.58 -12.92
CA GLN A 52 -6.45 2.50 -12.18
C GLN A 52 -6.36 3.59 -11.11
N VAL A 53 -6.75 4.83 -11.46
CA VAL A 53 -6.81 5.91 -10.48
C VAL A 53 -7.81 5.58 -9.39
N ARG A 54 -9.04 5.16 -9.73
CA ARG A 54 -10.05 4.78 -8.73
C ARG A 54 -9.53 3.69 -7.79
N LEU A 55 -8.95 2.63 -8.35
CA LEU A 55 -8.39 1.51 -7.59
C LEU A 55 -7.26 1.92 -6.66
N ALA A 56 -6.49 2.97 -6.98
CA ALA A 56 -5.44 3.48 -6.08
C ALA A 56 -6.00 4.18 -4.82
N PHE A 57 -7.30 4.51 -4.79
CA PHE A 57 -7.99 5.19 -3.69
C PHE A 57 -9.04 4.32 -2.98
N GLU A 58 -9.24 3.07 -3.40
CA GLU A 58 -10.09 2.07 -2.72
C GLU A 58 -9.35 1.42 -1.54
#